data_AF-A0A836WAJ9-F1
#
_entry.id   AF-A0A836WAJ9-F1
#
_cell.length_a   1.000
_cell.length_b   1.000
_cell.length_c   1.000
_cell.angle_alpha   90.00
_cell.angle_beta   90.00
_cell.angle_gamma   90.00
#
_symmetry.space_group_name_H-M   'P 1'
#
loop_
_entity.id
_entity.type
_entity.pdbx_description
1 polymer ?
#
loop_
_entity_poly.entity_id
_entity_poly.type
_entity_poly.pdbx_seq_one_letter_code
_entity_poly.pdbx_strand_id
1 'polypeptide(L)'
;MVKVLLLTAMLSGVRAEAPSRARAFLLSLVLPAAGHRYLGEQVTSAWSLKAEAGLWAAYLGLSTWASWREEDAWAYAAAVAGARGSRDDRKLWDAMGFYDNVREYNLEVAWREGSSARTYPERPPTWDWPGEGERLRFKSLKDSSLRARHRARMVLWCIMGYHLTSALRALKAAGSSEVSAIPEPYGVRMVVVRRFR
;
A
#
# COMPACT_ATOMS: atom_id res chain seq x y z
N MET A 1 18.86 33.94 -51.42
CA MET A 1 18.15 34.59 -50.29
C MET A 1 16.75 34.03 -50.02
N VAL A 2 16.02 33.51 -51.01
CA VAL A 2 14.68 32.90 -50.80
C VAL A 2 14.71 31.54 -50.07
N LYS A 3 15.78 30.76 -50.18
CA LYS A 3 15.91 29.43 -49.52
C LYS A 3 16.09 29.49 -48.00
N VAL A 4 16.62 30.58 -47.45
CA VAL A 4 16.84 30.75 -45.99
C VAL A 4 15.55 31.14 -45.27
N LEU A 5 14.67 31.89 -45.95
CA LEU A 5 13.34 32.26 -45.45
C LEU A 5 12.34 31.09 -45.44
N LEU A 6 12.51 30.08 -46.31
CA LEU A 6 11.66 28.89 -46.28
C LEU A 6 12.00 27.91 -45.14
N LEU A 7 13.26 27.85 -44.70
CA LEU A 7 13.67 26.99 -43.59
C LEU A 7 13.18 27.52 -42.24
N THR A 8 13.15 28.84 -42.05
CA THR A 8 12.62 29.48 -40.84
C THR A 8 11.09 29.35 -40.73
N ALA A 9 10.37 29.32 -41.85
CA ALA A 9 8.91 29.12 -41.89
C ALA A 9 8.48 27.66 -41.62
N MET A 10 9.36 26.68 -41.85
CA MET A 10 9.10 25.26 -41.56
C MET A 10 9.30 24.90 -40.08
N LEU A 11 10.08 25.68 -39.33
CA LEU A 11 10.33 25.48 -37.89
C LEU A 11 9.29 26.14 -36.98
N SER A 12 8.47 27.07 -37.49
CA SER A 12 7.36 27.69 -36.74
C SER A 12 6.19 26.75 -36.42
N GLY A 13 6.20 25.53 -36.98
CA GLY A 13 5.14 24.53 -36.81
C GLY A 13 5.29 23.60 -35.60
N VAL A 14 6.48 23.49 -35.00
CA VAL A 14 6.69 22.63 -33.82
C VAL A 14 6.33 23.44 -32.56
N ARG A 15 5.03 23.58 -32.31
CA ARG A 15 4.54 24.01 -30.99
C ARG A 15 4.89 22.88 -30.02
N ALA A 16 5.85 23.10 -29.13
CA ALA A 16 5.96 22.28 -27.94
C ALA A 16 4.64 22.46 -27.17
N GLU A 17 3.77 21.45 -27.22
CA GLU A 17 2.46 21.52 -26.62
C GLU A 17 2.62 21.58 -25.10
N ALA A 18 1.96 22.54 -24.45
CA ALA A 18 2.02 22.66 -23.00
C ALA A 18 1.56 21.33 -22.37
N PRO A 19 2.24 20.84 -21.31
CA PRO A 19 1.94 19.54 -20.74
C PRO A 19 0.48 19.48 -20.30
N SER A 20 -0.28 18.52 -20.85
CA SER A 20 -1.71 18.46 -20.56
C SER A 20 -2.00 18.14 -19.10
N ARG A 21 -2.90 18.93 -18.51
CA ARG A 21 -3.30 18.84 -17.10
C ARG A 21 -3.84 17.46 -16.73
N ALA A 22 -4.69 16.90 -17.60
CA ALA A 22 -5.28 15.59 -17.40
C ALA A 22 -4.24 14.47 -17.41
N ARG A 23 -3.25 14.51 -18.33
CA ARG A 23 -2.19 13.49 -18.36
C ARG A 23 -1.28 13.59 -17.13
N ALA A 24 -0.90 14.81 -16.72
CA ALA A 24 -0.08 15.01 -15.52
C ALA A 24 -0.76 14.46 -14.26
N PHE A 25 -2.06 14.72 -14.10
CA PHE A 25 -2.87 14.19 -13.00
C PHE A 25 -2.94 12.66 -13.02
N LEU A 26 -3.34 12.06 -14.15
CA LEU A 26 -3.50 10.61 -14.26
C LEU A 26 -2.18 9.87 -14.05
N LEU A 27 -1.08 10.40 -14.60
CA LEU A 27 0.25 9.83 -14.40
C LEU A 27 0.65 9.86 -12.92
N SER A 28 0.47 10.99 -12.22
CA SER A 28 0.78 11.09 -10.79
C SER A 28 -0.17 10.29 -9.89
N LEU A 29 -1.40 10.01 -10.34
CA LEU A 29 -2.34 9.18 -9.60
C LEU A 29 -1.92 7.71 -9.61
N VAL A 30 -1.42 7.22 -10.76
CA VAL A 30 -0.92 5.84 -10.89
C VAL A 30 0.48 5.72 -10.30
N LEU A 31 1.38 6.62 -10.68
CA LEU A 31 2.77 6.64 -10.24
C LEU A 31 3.20 8.09 -10.00
N PRO A 32 3.21 8.58 -8.75
CA PRO A 32 3.55 9.94 -8.37
C PRO A 32 4.76 10.52 -9.12
N ALA A 33 5.84 9.75 -9.18
CA ALA A 33 7.08 10.16 -9.82
C ALA A 33 6.90 10.43 -11.33
N ALA A 34 6.01 9.71 -12.04
CA ALA A 34 5.82 9.82 -13.48
C ALA A 34 5.18 11.14 -13.88
N GLY A 35 4.16 11.62 -13.16
CA GLY A 35 3.55 12.91 -13.45
C GLY A 35 4.50 14.08 -13.16
N HIS A 36 5.35 13.98 -12.14
CA HIS A 36 6.41 14.96 -11.91
C HIS A 36 7.48 14.95 -13.01
N ARG A 37 7.88 13.77 -13.53
CA ARG A 37 8.79 13.72 -14.71
C ARG A 37 8.17 14.32 -15.96
N TYR A 38 6.88 14.05 -16.19
CA TYR A 38 6.14 14.61 -17.32
C TYR A 38 6.11 16.15 -17.30
N LEU A 39 6.13 16.75 -16.11
CA LEU A 39 6.22 18.20 -15.92
C LEU A 39 7.66 18.75 -15.91
N GLY A 40 8.67 17.90 -16.12
CA GLY A 40 10.08 18.30 -16.06
C GLY A 40 10.62 18.53 -14.64
N GLU A 41 9.88 18.17 -13.60
CA GLU A 41 10.28 18.36 -12.19
C GLU A 41 11.18 17.22 -11.70
N GLN A 42 12.44 17.21 -12.13
CA GLN A 42 13.37 16.10 -11.84
C GLN A 42 13.62 15.92 -10.33
N VAL A 43 13.78 17.01 -9.58
CA VAL A 43 14.03 16.94 -8.12
C VAL A 43 12.79 16.40 -7.39
N THR A 44 11.60 16.91 -7.71
CA THR A 44 10.34 16.44 -7.12
C THR A 44 10.11 14.97 -7.46
N SER A 45 10.35 14.58 -8.71
CA SER A 45 10.19 13.19 -9.15
C SER A 45 11.11 12.24 -8.40
N ALA A 46 12.39 12.60 -8.21
CA ALA A 46 13.33 11.77 -7.46
C ALA A 46 12.92 11.58 -6.00
N TRP A 47 12.43 12.63 -5.33
CA TRP A 47 11.88 12.52 -3.98
C TRP A 47 10.59 11.69 -3.93
N SER A 48 9.71 11.85 -4.92
CA SER A 48 8.50 11.05 -5.04
C SER A 48 8.79 9.57 -5.19
N LEU A 49 9.77 9.21 -6.02
CA LEU A 49 10.19 7.83 -6.18
C LEU A 49 10.75 7.24 -4.88
N LYS A 50 11.57 8.00 -4.14
CA LYS A 50 12.09 7.56 -2.84
C LYS A 50 10.98 7.36 -1.81
N ALA A 51 10.02 8.28 -1.75
CA ALA A 51 8.87 8.16 -0.85
C ALA A 51 8.00 6.94 -1.18
N GLU A 52 7.72 6.73 -2.46
CA GLU A 52 6.96 5.58 -2.95
C GLU A 52 7.67 4.25 -2.65
N ALA A 53 8.97 4.17 -2.93
CA ALA A 53 9.79 3.00 -2.58
C ALA A 53 9.78 2.74 -1.06
N GLY A 54 9.91 3.78 -0.24
CA GLY A 54 9.86 3.66 1.22
C GLY A 54 8.51 3.17 1.75
N LEU A 55 7.40 3.68 1.20
CA LEU A 55 6.06 3.25 1.59
C LEU A 55 5.79 1.80 1.19
N TRP A 56 6.17 1.40 -0.03
CA TRP A 56 6.05 0.00 -0.47
C TRP A 56 6.95 -0.92 0.36
N ALA A 57 8.18 -0.53 0.66
CA ALA A 57 9.07 -1.28 1.53
C ALA A 57 8.47 -1.47 2.93
N ALA A 58 7.87 -0.42 3.50
CA ALA A 58 7.18 -0.49 4.79
C ALA A 58 5.96 -1.44 4.74
N TYR A 59 5.15 -1.35 3.68
CA TYR A 59 4.01 -2.24 3.48
C TYR A 59 4.42 -3.71 3.38
N LEU A 60 5.43 -4.01 2.55
CA LEU A 60 5.94 -5.36 2.34
C LEU A 60 6.59 -5.90 3.61
N GLY A 61 7.38 -5.07 4.30
CA GLY A 61 8.02 -5.44 5.56
C GLY A 61 7.01 -5.79 6.65
N LEU A 62 6.00 -4.94 6.86
CA LEU A 62 4.94 -5.20 7.83
C LEU A 62 4.07 -6.42 7.46
N SER A 63 3.77 -6.62 6.18
CA SER A 63 3.00 -7.78 5.70
C SER A 63 3.75 -9.09 5.89
N THR A 64 5.06 -9.07 5.60
CA THR A 64 5.94 -10.23 5.81
C THR A 64 6.06 -10.55 7.30
N TRP A 65 6.30 -9.52 8.13
CA TRP A 65 6.36 -9.67 9.59
C TRP A 65 5.05 -10.20 10.20
N ALA A 66 3.90 -9.74 9.72
CA ALA A 66 2.60 -10.25 10.14
C ALA A 66 2.46 -11.75 9.82
N SER A 67 2.96 -12.18 8.66
CA SER A 67 2.90 -13.58 8.20
C SER A 67 3.79 -14.49 9.04
N TRP A 68 5.03 -14.07 9.33
CA TRP A 68 5.92 -14.81 10.24
C TRP A 68 5.34 -14.94 11.64
N ARG A 69 4.77 -13.87 12.19
CA ARG A 69 4.12 -13.92 13.51
C ARG A 69 2.90 -14.82 13.57
N GLU A 70 2.18 -14.90 12.46
CA GLU A 70 1.04 -15.78 12.31
C GLU A 70 1.49 -17.26 12.24
N GLU A 71 2.57 -17.54 11.53
CA GLU A 71 3.23 -18.85 11.50
C GLU A 71 3.74 -19.26 12.88
N ASP A 72 4.45 -18.38 13.57
CA ASP A 72 4.95 -18.59 14.93
C ASP A 72 3.80 -18.94 15.89
N ALA A 73 2.68 -18.20 15.81
CA ALA A 73 1.51 -18.45 16.64
C ALA A 73 0.87 -19.81 16.35
N TRP A 74 0.71 -20.18 15.08
CA TRP A 74 0.14 -21.47 14.70
C TRP A 74 1.05 -22.64 15.10
N ALA A 75 2.35 -22.53 14.83
CA ALA A 75 3.34 -23.53 15.22
C ALA A 75 3.37 -23.72 16.74
N TYR A 76 3.28 -22.63 17.50
CA TYR A 76 3.21 -22.68 18.95
C TYR A 76 1.92 -23.36 19.45
N ALA A 77 0.76 -23.07 18.84
CA ALA A 77 -0.48 -23.76 19.18
C ALA A 77 -0.43 -25.26 18.86
N ALA A 78 0.15 -25.63 17.71
CA ALA A 78 0.33 -27.03 17.34
C ALA A 78 1.27 -27.77 18.30
N ALA A 79 2.36 -27.12 18.72
CA ALA A 79 3.37 -27.73 19.59
C ALA A 79 2.93 -27.84 21.06
N VAL A 80 2.24 -26.82 21.59
CA VAL A 80 1.91 -26.73 23.02
C VAL A 80 0.49 -27.21 23.33
N ALA A 81 -0.49 -26.82 22.52
CA ALA A 81 -1.90 -27.17 22.72
C ALA A 81 -2.36 -28.37 21.88
N GLY A 82 -1.46 -28.94 21.07
CA GLY A 82 -1.80 -30.02 20.15
C GLY A 82 -2.84 -29.59 19.11
N ALA A 83 -2.84 -28.30 18.71
CA ALA A 83 -3.87 -27.74 17.85
C ALA A 83 -4.02 -28.52 16.53
N ARG A 84 -5.25 -28.94 16.24
CA ARG A 84 -5.66 -29.63 15.01
C ARG A 84 -6.65 -28.76 14.25
N GLY A 85 -6.53 -28.71 12.93
CA GLY A 85 -7.44 -27.94 12.09
C GLY A 85 -6.69 -27.11 11.05
N SER A 86 -7.41 -26.20 10.41
CA SER A 86 -6.83 -25.29 9.43
C SER A 86 -6.43 -23.98 10.08
N ARG A 87 -5.23 -23.52 9.75
CA ARG A 87 -4.74 -22.17 10.05
C ARG A 87 -5.66 -21.08 9.46
N ASP A 88 -6.31 -21.36 8.34
CA ASP A 88 -7.22 -20.41 7.68
C ASP A 88 -8.57 -20.28 8.39
N ASP A 89 -8.87 -21.17 9.34
CA ASP A 89 -10.09 -21.10 10.14
C ASP A 89 -9.98 -20.03 11.21
N ARG A 90 -10.41 -18.82 10.85
CA ARG A 90 -10.39 -17.67 11.75
C ARG A 90 -11.20 -17.88 13.02
N LYS A 91 -12.33 -18.60 12.97
CA LYS A 91 -13.14 -18.86 14.17
C LYS A 91 -12.42 -19.80 15.12
N LEU A 92 -11.71 -20.81 14.61
CA LEU A 92 -10.86 -21.69 15.42
C LEU A 92 -9.72 -20.89 16.06
N TRP A 93 -9.06 -20.03 15.28
CA TRP A 93 -8.00 -19.15 15.79
C TRP A 93 -8.51 -18.21 16.89
N ASP A 94 -9.70 -17.64 16.71
CA ASP A 94 -10.35 -16.82 17.72
C ASP A 94 -10.67 -17.64 18.97
N ALA A 95 -11.30 -18.81 18.82
CA ALA A 95 -11.61 -19.71 19.93
C ALA A 95 -10.36 -20.09 20.76
N MET A 96 -9.27 -20.51 20.11
CA MET A 96 -8.02 -20.88 20.81
C MET A 96 -7.41 -19.71 21.61
N GLY A 97 -7.69 -18.47 21.24
CA GLY A 97 -7.19 -17.29 21.97
C GLY A 97 -8.06 -16.87 23.16
N PHE A 98 -9.29 -17.38 23.25
CA PHE A 98 -10.28 -17.00 24.27
C PHE A 98 -10.64 -18.12 25.25
N TYR A 99 -10.43 -19.39 24.88
CA TYR A 99 -10.82 -20.54 25.69
C TYR A 99 -9.63 -21.48 25.91
N ASP A 100 -9.54 -22.07 27.10
CA ASP A 100 -8.41 -22.93 27.46
C ASP A 100 -8.48 -24.28 26.74
N ASN A 101 -9.69 -24.78 26.46
CA ASN A 101 -9.90 -26.06 25.80
C ASN A 101 -11.12 -26.04 24.88
N VAL A 102 -11.15 -26.98 23.93
CA VAL A 102 -12.24 -27.11 22.95
C VAL A 102 -13.61 -27.37 23.58
N ARG A 103 -13.65 -28.08 24.71
CA ARG A 103 -14.89 -28.42 25.41
C ARG A 103 -15.55 -27.17 25.99
N GLU A 104 -14.77 -26.29 26.62
CA GLU A 104 -15.26 -25.01 27.15
C GLU A 104 -15.87 -24.15 26.03
N TYR A 105 -15.18 -24.03 24.90
CA TYR A 105 -15.72 -23.34 23.72
C TYR A 105 -17.03 -23.95 23.22
N ASN A 106 -17.06 -25.28 23.05
CA ASN A 106 -18.25 -25.97 22.53
C ASN A 106 -19.47 -25.78 23.43
N LEU A 107 -19.29 -25.83 24.76
CA LEU A 107 -20.35 -25.61 25.73
C LEU A 107 -20.91 -24.17 25.64
N GLU A 108 -20.03 -23.18 25.57
CA GLU A 108 -20.41 -21.77 25.48
C GLU A 108 -21.18 -21.47 24.18
N VAL A 109 -20.67 -21.95 23.04
CA VAL A 109 -21.32 -21.72 21.73
C VAL A 109 -22.63 -22.51 21.62
N ALA A 110 -22.68 -23.75 22.15
CA ALA A 110 -23.92 -24.52 22.19
C ALA A 110 -25.00 -23.83 23.04
N TRP A 111 -24.63 -23.22 24.17
CA TRP A 111 -25.56 -22.46 24.99
C TRP A 111 -26.08 -21.19 24.29
N ARG A 112 -25.19 -20.48 23.58
CA ARG A 112 -25.51 -19.20 22.92
C ARG A 112 -26.25 -19.36 21.59
N GLU A 113 -25.87 -20.35 20.79
CA GLU A 113 -26.29 -20.52 19.39
C GLU A 113 -27.12 -21.79 19.15
N GLY A 114 -27.30 -22.63 20.18
CA GLY A 114 -28.15 -23.82 20.13
C GLY A 114 -27.74 -24.78 19.00
N SER A 115 -28.72 -25.22 18.20
CA SER A 115 -28.51 -26.17 17.09
C SER A 115 -27.69 -25.61 15.91
N SER A 116 -27.48 -24.29 15.86
CA SER A 116 -26.65 -23.62 14.84
C SER A 116 -25.19 -23.43 15.26
N ALA A 117 -24.86 -23.81 16.49
CA ALA A 117 -23.53 -23.68 17.06
C ALA A 117 -22.47 -24.40 16.20
N ARG A 118 -21.42 -23.67 15.83
CA ARG A 118 -20.24 -24.29 15.22
C ARG A 118 -19.33 -24.85 16.30
N THR A 119 -19.35 -26.16 16.50
CA THR A 119 -18.50 -26.88 17.45
C THR A 119 -17.30 -27.53 16.76
N TYR A 120 -16.29 -27.89 17.55
CA TYR A 120 -15.11 -28.61 17.08
C TYR A 120 -14.97 -29.98 17.77
N PRO A 121 -14.28 -30.97 17.18
CA PRO A 121 -14.09 -32.28 17.79
C PRO A 121 -13.40 -32.23 19.17
N GLU A 122 -13.98 -32.94 20.14
CA GLU A 122 -13.41 -33.09 21.49
C GLU A 122 -12.57 -34.36 21.64
N ARG A 123 -12.71 -35.32 20.73
CA ARG A 123 -12.01 -36.62 20.78
C ARG A 123 -11.46 -37.00 19.39
N PRO A 124 -10.12 -36.93 19.20
CA PRO A 124 -9.15 -36.32 20.10
C PRO A 124 -9.35 -34.78 20.12
N PRO A 125 -9.00 -34.07 21.21
CA PRO A 125 -9.31 -32.65 21.35
C PRO A 125 -8.67 -31.83 20.23
N THR A 126 -9.41 -30.84 19.74
CA THR A 126 -8.94 -29.93 18.69
C THR A 126 -7.83 -29.02 19.22
N TRP A 127 -7.94 -28.54 20.45
CA TRP A 127 -6.86 -27.91 21.20
C TRP A 127 -7.12 -28.08 22.70
N ASP A 128 -6.04 -28.10 23.48
CA ASP A 128 -6.08 -28.13 24.94
C ASP A 128 -4.84 -27.44 25.51
N TRP A 129 -5.00 -26.24 26.06
CA TRP A 129 -3.88 -25.48 26.61
C TRP A 129 -3.46 -26.04 27.98
N PRO A 130 -2.15 -26.29 28.22
CA PRO A 130 -1.68 -26.76 29.53
C PRO A 130 -1.94 -25.80 30.69
N GLY A 131 -2.15 -24.52 30.38
CA GLY A 131 -2.52 -23.49 31.34
C GLY A 131 -2.70 -22.13 30.69
N GLU A 132 -3.30 -21.20 31.45
CA GLU A 132 -3.64 -19.86 30.98
C GLU A 132 -2.41 -19.08 30.45
N GLY A 133 -1.24 -19.24 31.08
CA GLY A 133 -0.01 -18.56 30.66
C GLY A 133 0.40 -18.90 29.21
N GLU A 134 0.27 -20.17 28.82
CA GLU A 134 0.59 -20.61 27.46
C GLU A 134 -0.45 -20.09 26.46
N ARG A 135 -1.74 -20.10 26.82
CA ARG A 135 -2.80 -19.48 26.02
C ARG A 135 -2.56 -17.99 25.82
N LEU A 136 -2.19 -17.25 26.87
CA LEU A 136 -1.91 -15.83 26.79
C LEU A 136 -0.67 -15.55 25.93
N ARG A 137 0.34 -16.42 25.99
CA ARG A 137 1.50 -16.33 25.09
C ARG A 137 1.10 -16.52 23.63
N PHE A 138 0.27 -17.52 23.31
CA PHE A 138 -0.32 -17.67 21.98
C PHE A 138 -1.09 -16.43 21.54
N LYS A 139 -1.97 -15.92 22.40
CA LYS A 139 -2.75 -14.70 22.16
C LYS A 139 -1.85 -13.51 21.88
N SER A 140 -0.74 -13.36 22.61
CA SER A 140 0.21 -12.28 22.41
C SER A 140 0.87 -12.32 21.02
N LEU A 141 1.24 -13.52 20.53
CA LEU A 141 1.83 -13.73 19.21
C LEU A 141 0.82 -13.41 18.11
N LYS A 142 -0.41 -13.93 18.27
CA LYS A 142 -1.55 -13.66 17.38
C LYS A 142 -1.85 -12.15 17.30
N ASP A 143 -1.98 -11.49 18.43
CA ASP A 143 -2.28 -10.05 18.48
C ASP A 143 -1.13 -9.24 17.87
N SER A 144 0.11 -9.69 18.02
CA SER A 144 1.28 -9.13 17.34
C SER A 144 1.15 -9.20 15.82
N SER A 145 0.74 -10.34 15.27
CA SER A 145 0.46 -10.51 13.84
C SER A 145 -0.66 -9.57 13.38
N LEU A 146 -1.79 -9.54 14.12
CA LEU A 146 -2.93 -8.69 13.78
C LEU A 146 -2.58 -7.21 13.79
N ARG A 147 -1.79 -6.74 14.77
CA ARG A 147 -1.29 -5.36 14.82
C ARG A 147 -0.40 -5.05 13.62
N ALA A 148 0.52 -5.94 13.25
CA ALA A 148 1.37 -5.76 12.08
C ALA A 148 0.56 -5.67 10.79
N ARG A 149 -0.43 -6.56 10.61
CA ARG A 149 -1.34 -6.56 9.45
C ARG A 149 -2.21 -5.30 9.40
N HIS A 150 -2.64 -4.80 10.55
CA HIS A 150 -3.37 -3.53 10.63
C HIS A 150 -2.49 -2.34 10.24
N ARG A 151 -1.25 -2.28 10.73
CA ARG A 151 -0.27 -1.26 10.33
C ARG A 151 0.06 -1.33 8.83
N ALA A 152 0.20 -2.53 8.26
CA ALA A 152 0.38 -2.68 6.81
C ALA A 152 -0.80 -2.07 6.02
N ARG A 153 -2.05 -2.34 6.45
CA ARG A 153 -3.23 -1.71 5.84
C ARG A 153 -3.25 -0.18 6.00
N MET A 154 -2.82 0.34 7.15
CA MET A 154 -2.67 1.79 7.33
C MET A 154 -1.64 2.38 6.35
N VAL A 155 -0.50 1.72 6.14
CA VAL A 155 0.49 2.16 5.13
C VAL A 155 -0.10 2.14 3.72
N LEU A 156 -0.93 1.16 3.38
CA LEU A 156 -1.63 1.13 2.09
C LEU A 156 -2.55 2.34 1.91
N TRP A 157 -3.28 2.75 2.95
CA TRP A 157 -4.04 4.00 2.94
C TRP A 157 -3.14 5.23 2.78
N CYS A 158 -1.97 5.25 3.42
CA CYS A 158 -0.98 6.32 3.22
C CYS A 158 -0.47 6.38 1.77
N ILE A 159 -0.23 5.23 1.13
CA ILE A 159 0.12 5.16 -0.30
C ILE A 159 -0.99 5.81 -1.13
N MET A 160 -2.24 5.38 -0.96
CA MET A 160 -3.36 5.97 -1.71
C MET A 160 -3.48 7.48 -1.51
N GLY A 161 -3.36 7.95 -0.26
CA GLY A 161 -3.36 9.39 0.05
C GLY A 161 -2.18 10.13 -0.59
N TYR A 162 -0.99 9.52 -0.59
CA TYR A 162 0.18 10.08 -1.24
C TYR A 162 0.00 10.22 -2.76
N HIS A 163 -0.58 9.21 -3.42
CA HIS A 163 -0.89 9.25 -4.85
C HIS A 163 -1.86 10.38 -5.18
N LEU A 164 -2.94 10.53 -4.40
CA LEU A 164 -3.91 11.59 -4.58
C LEU A 164 -3.29 12.99 -4.41
N THR A 165 -2.49 13.19 -3.35
CA THR A 165 -1.82 14.48 -3.11
C THR A 165 -0.79 14.81 -4.19
N SER A 166 -0.04 13.82 -4.70
CA SER A 166 0.85 14.02 -5.86
C SER A 166 0.06 14.40 -7.11
N ALA A 167 -1.04 13.71 -7.40
CA ALA A 167 -1.89 14.01 -8.55
C ALA A 167 -2.44 15.45 -8.51
N LEU A 168 -2.94 15.90 -7.36
CA LEU A 168 -3.42 17.27 -7.17
C LEU A 168 -2.29 18.31 -7.34
N ARG A 169 -1.09 18.00 -6.85
CA ARG A 169 0.10 18.87 -7.04
C ARG A 169 0.50 18.96 -8.50
N ALA A 170 0.53 17.84 -9.22
CA ALA A 170 0.83 17.80 -10.64
C ALA A 170 -0.22 18.55 -11.46
N LEU A 171 -1.51 18.42 -11.11
CA LEU A 171 -2.59 19.18 -11.73
C LEU A 171 -2.39 20.70 -11.60
N LYS A 172 -2.09 21.17 -10.38
CA LYS A 172 -1.82 22.59 -10.12
C LYS A 172 -0.58 23.08 -10.86
N ALA A 173 0.49 22.28 -10.87
CA ALA A 173 1.74 22.59 -11.57
C ALA A 173 1.56 22.68 -13.09
N ALA A 174 0.82 21.75 -13.70
CA ALA A 174 0.46 21.81 -15.12
C ALA A 174 -0.38 23.05 -15.44
N GLY A 175 -1.18 23.52 -14.48
CA GLY A 175 -1.99 24.73 -14.64
C GLY A 175 -1.21 26.04 -14.65
N SER A 176 -0.04 26.08 -14.02
CA SER A 176 0.82 27.27 -13.91
C SER A 176 2.02 27.28 -14.86
N SER A 177 2.10 26.27 -15.75
CA SER A 177 3.20 26.10 -16.69
C SER A 177 2.85 26.79 -18.02
N GLU A 178 3.68 27.74 -18.45
CA GLU A 178 3.59 28.37 -19.78
C GLU A 178 4.81 27.93 -20.62
N VAL A 179 4.60 27.71 -21.92
CA VAL A 179 5.70 27.39 -22.83
C VAL A 179 6.25 28.70 -23.38
N SER A 180 7.49 29.03 -23.04
CA SER A 180 8.17 30.23 -23.52
C SER A 180 9.23 29.85 -24.55
N ALA A 181 9.21 30.52 -25.69
CA ALA A 181 10.22 30.40 -26.72
C ALA A 181 11.33 31.41 -26.44
N ILE A 182 12.53 30.95 -26.08
CA ILE A 182 13.70 31.82 -25.94
C ILE A 182 14.46 31.78 -27.27
N PRO A 183 14.58 32.91 -27.99
CA PRO A 183 15.39 32.97 -29.21
C PRO A 183 16.88 32.89 -28.85
N GLU A 184 17.59 31.96 -29.48
CA GLU A 184 19.02 31.72 -29.37
C GLU A 184 19.72 32.06 -30.70
N PRO A 185 21.03 32.36 -30.73
CA PRO A 185 21.73 32.81 -31.95
C PRO A 185 21.67 31.81 -33.13
N TYR A 186 21.36 30.55 -32.86
CA TYR A 186 21.31 29.45 -33.83
C TYR A 186 19.97 28.69 -33.83
N GLY A 187 18.93 29.19 -33.15
CA GLY A 187 17.62 28.52 -33.13
C GLY A 187 16.64 29.06 -32.09
N VAL A 188 15.54 28.34 -31.88
CA VAL A 188 14.57 28.65 -30.82
C VAL A 188 14.65 27.54 -29.77
N ARG A 189 14.98 27.90 -28.53
CA ARG A 189 14.91 26.99 -27.40
C ARG A 189 13.54 27.14 -26.73
N MET A 190 12.70 26.12 -26.85
CA MET A 190 11.44 26.05 -26.12
C MET A 190 11.72 25.63 -24.67
N VAL A 191 11.38 26.48 -23.71
CA VAL A 191 11.52 26.21 -22.28
C VAL A 191 10.14 26.30 -21.63
N VAL A 192 9.77 25.29 -20.84
CA VAL A 192 8.58 25.40 -19.99
C VAL A 192 8.96 26.31 -18.82
N VAL A 193 8.40 27.52 -18.81
CA VAL A 193 8.65 28.51 -17.77
C VAL A 193 7.46 28.50 -16.82
N ARG A 194 7.76 28.37 -15.52
CA ARG A 194 6.75 28.51 -14.48
C ARG A 194 6.46 29.98 -14.25
N ARG A 195 5.19 30.35 -14.26
CA ARG A 195 4.78 31.71 -13.85
C ARG A 195 5.03 31.86 -12.35
N PHE A 196 6.12 32.52 -11.97
CA PHE A 196 6.33 32.99 -10.60
C PHE A 196 5.38 34.18 -10.38
N ARG A 197 4.55 34.08 -9.34
CA ARG A 197 3.64 35.15 -8.92
C ARG A 197 4.12 35.70 -7.60
#